data_AF-A0A916U9H0-F1
#
_entry.id   AF-A0A916U9H0-F1
#
_cell.length_a   1.000
_cell.length_b   1.000
_cell.length_c   1.000
_cell.angle_alpha   90.00
_cell.angle_beta   90.00
_cell.angle_gamma   90.00
#
_symmetry.space_group_name_H-M   'P 1'
#
loop_
_entity.id
_entity.type
_entity.pdbx_description
1 polymer ?
#
loop_
_entity_poly.entity_id
_entity_poly.type
_entity_poly.pdbx_seq_one_letter_code
_entity_poly.pdbx_strand_id
1 'polypeptide(L)'
;MKNNQRSIFSWVKLPLLAATLVLGAQVASAKDLPCTPQNQIALADITSRIIVVGELHGTNEIPAFFSGLACSLLREGKPLIVGLEVSTSLQENLNAYMDSDGGEAARKRLAESRFGKLEDSKGSLAMLKVLESLRNLRQAGATVAVTGFGLSYEAMLAPLSKEERMWPGEFELGSARNIETRARVYKKHTLLILTGLLHAGRIKGLPWDPEHEPMGYILQQRLPFYSIAFAFPPGGSFWGCKRAPGSGDVPQLTDKLVCGAYETLGQGKIDDGDTNKWIMLDRITASPPMGL
;
A
#
# COMPACT_ATOMS: atom_id res chain seq x y z
N MET A 1 -73.98 -15.47 54.24
CA MET A 1 -73.68 -14.02 54.25
C MET A 1 -72.29 -13.84 54.84
N LYS A 2 -71.26 -13.63 54.01
CA LYS A 2 -69.87 -13.43 54.46
C LYS A 2 -69.30 -12.17 53.80
N ASN A 3 -68.77 -11.31 54.66
CA ASN A 3 -68.09 -10.05 54.41
C ASN A 3 -66.97 -10.16 53.37
N ASN A 4 -66.78 -9.12 52.56
CA ASN A 4 -65.52 -8.91 51.84
C ASN A 4 -65.08 -7.45 51.99
N GLN A 5 -63.98 -7.24 52.70
CA GLN A 5 -63.31 -5.94 52.88
C GLN A 5 -62.52 -5.57 51.62
N ARG A 6 -62.59 -4.30 51.21
CA ARG A 6 -61.72 -3.72 50.17
C ARG A 6 -60.51 -3.08 50.82
N SER A 7 -59.31 -3.50 50.41
CA SER A 7 -58.03 -2.85 50.70
C SER A 7 -57.70 -1.84 49.61
N ILE A 8 -57.28 -0.62 50.00
CA ILE A 8 -56.85 0.47 49.11
C ILE A 8 -55.35 0.65 49.33
N PHE A 9 -54.53 0.30 48.35
CA PHE A 9 -53.10 0.65 48.33
C PHE A 9 -52.89 1.90 47.47
N SER A 10 -52.45 2.99 48.11
CA SER A 10 -52.03 4.23 47.49
C SER A 10 -50.58 4.12 47.01
N TRP A 11 -50.34 4.38 45.73
CA TRP A 11 -49.00 4.43 45.14
C TRP A 11 -48.53 5.89 45.04
N VAL A 12 -47.49 6.22 45.81
CA VAL A 12 -46.74 7.49 45.66
C VAL A 12 -45.81 7.36 44.46
N LYS A 13 -45.97 8.22 43.45
CA LYS A 13 -45.07 8.31 42.29
C LYS A 13 -43.93 9.29 42.61
N LEU A 14 -42.69 8.79 42.67
CA LEU A 14 -41.48 9.63 42.63
C LEU A 14 -41.03 9.79 41.16
N PRO A 15 -40.70 11.00 40.67
CA PRO A 15 -40.21 11.17 39.31
C PRO A 15 -38.70 10.91 39.26
N LEU A 16 -38.27 10.03 38.35
CA LEU A 16 -36.86 9.82 38.00
C LEU A 16 -36.45 10.90 36.98
N LEU A 17 -35.58 11.85 37.35
CA LEU A 17 -34.92 12.73 36.40
C LEU A 17 -33.74 11.97 35.75
N ALA A 18 -33.89 11.61 34.48
CA ALA A 18 -32.78 11.08 33.68
C ALA A 18 -32.00 12.25 33.06
N ALA A 19 -30.84 12.58 33.63
CA ALA A 19 -29.89 13.50 33.02
C ALA A 19 -29.12 12.77 31.89
N THR A 20 -29.42 13.08 30.64
CA THR A 20 -28.69 12.59 29.47
C THR A 20 -27.44 13.45 29.26
N LEU A 21 -26.27 12.93 29.65
CA LEU A 21 -24.99 13.48 29.21
C LEU A 21 -24.80 13.15 27.72
N VAL A 22 -24.94 14.15 26.86
CA VAL A 22 -24.52 14.05 25.45
C VAL A 22 -23.01 14.30 25.42
N LEU A 23 -22.21 13.24 25.44
CA LEU A 23 -20.80 13.33 25.00
C LEU A 23 -20.81 13.52 23.49
N GLY A 24 -20.66 14.77 23.04
CA GLY A 24 -20.41 15.07 21.64
C GLY A 24 -19.02 14.57 21.25
N ALA A 25 -18.94 13.39 20.64
CA ALA A 25 -17.73 12.97 19.94
C ALA A 25 -17.50 13.95 18.78
N GLN A 26 -16.48 14.81 18.90
CA GLN A 26 -16.06 15.66 17.78
C GLN A 26 -15.53 14.74 16.68
N VAL A 27 -16.31 14.57 15.63
CA VAL A 27 -15.84 13.92 14.41
C VAL A 27 -14.83 14.88 13.79
N ALA A 28 -13.55 14.50 13.80
CA ALA A 28 -12.52 15.26 13.11
C ALA A 28 -12.96 15.44 11.64
N SER A 29 -13.01 16.70 11.19
CA SER A 29 -13.32 17.00 9.80
C SER A 29 -12.26 16.36 8.91
N ALA A 30 -12.66 15.74 7.80
CA ALA A 30 -11.73 15.16 6.83
C ALA A 30 -10.66 16.18 6.39
N LYS A 31 -10.95 17.48 6.46
CA LYS A 31 -10.01 18.55 6.10
C LYS A 31 -8.85 18.72 7.09
N ASP A 32 -8.93 18.25 8.33
CA ASP A 32 -7.95 18.54 9.40
C ASP A 32 -7.03 17.34 9.71
N LEU A 33 -6.90 16.39 8.78
CA LEU A 33 -6.03 15.24 8.93
C LEU A 33 -4.54 15.66 9.06
N PRO A 34 -3.77 15.06 9.99
CA PRO A 34 -2.37 15.43 10.27
C PRO A 34 -1.42 14.85 9.22
N CYS A 35 -1.51 15.35 7.99
CA CYS A 35 -0.74 14.87 6.85
C CYS A 35 -0.43 15.99 5.87
N THR A 36 0.61 15.78 5.06
CA THR A 36 0.96 16.70 3.96
C THR A 36 0.37 16.16 2.66
N PRO A 37 -0.59 16.85 2.01
CA PRO A 37 -1.09 16.42 0.72
C PRO A 37 -0.02 16.61 -0.36
N GLN A 38 -0.10 15.80 -1.42
CA GLN A 38 0.68 16.05 -2.63
C GLN A 38 0.10 17.24 -3.41
N ASN A 39 0.91 17.89 -4.24
CA ASN A 39 0.52 19.05 -5.05
C ASN A 39 0.87 18.90 -6.55
N GLN A 40 1.19 17.69 -7.00
CA GLN A 40 1.71 17.41 -8.34
C GLN A 40 0.62 16.88 -9.30
N ILE A 41 -0.52 16.41 -8.78
CA ILE A 41 -1.70 16.00 -9.53
C ILE A 41 -2.97 16.58 -8.90
N ALA A 42 -3.88 17.10 -9.72
CA ALA A 42 -5.22 17.47 -9.26
C ALA A 42 -6.07 16.20 -9.10
N LEU A 43 -6.75 16.02 -7.96
CA LEU A 43 -7.57 14.82 -7.73
C LEU A 43 -8.74 14.70 -8.72
N ALA A 44 -9.18 15.82 -9.31
CA ALA A 44 -10.18 15.84 -10.38
C ALA A 44 -9.70 15.17 -11.69
N ASP A 45 -8.39 15.09 -11.93
CA ASP A 45 -7.83 14.43 -13.11
C ASP A 45 -7.86 12.90 -12.98
N ILE A 46 -8.03 12.37 -11.77
CA ILE A 46 -8.06 10.93 -11.49
C ILE A 46 -9.45 10.37 -11.83
N THR A 47 -9.55 9.72 -12.97
CA THR A 47 -10.83 9.26 -13.54
C THR A 47 -11.30 7.88 -13.07
N SER A 48 -10.51 7.18 -12.24
CA SER A 48 -10.82 5.83 -11.75
C SER A 48 -10.62 5.70 -10.24
N ARG A 49 -11.45 4.88 -9.58
CA ARG A 49 -11.32 4.60 -8.14
C ARG A 49 -10.15 3.67 -7.79
N ILE A 50 -9.60 2.97 -8.78
CA ILE A 50 -8.39 2.18 -8.61
C ILE A 50 -7.27 3.05 -9.16
N ILE A 51 -6.31 3.36 -8.32
CA ILE A 51 -5.15 4.21 -8.63
C ILE A 51 -3.93 3.33 -8.43
N VAL A 52 -3.16 3.12 -9.49
CA VAL A 52 -1.93 2.32 -9.46
C VAL A 52 -0.75 3.25 -9.62
N VAL A 53 0.10 3.30 -8.60
CA VAL A 53 1.32 4.09 -8.57
C VAL A 53 2.48 3.15 -8.82
N GLY A 54 3.05 3.24 -10.02
CA GLY A 54 4.25 2.52 -10.44
C GLY A 54 5.49 3.20 -9.87
N GLU A 55 6.26 2.49 -9.07
CA GLU A 55 7.46 3.02 -8.40
C GLU A 55 8.76 2.41 -8.90
N LEU A 56 9.84 3.16 -8.69
CA LEU A 56 11.18 2.58 -8.59
C LEU A 56 11.42 2.18 -7.14
N HIS A 57 11.48 0.87 -6.92
CA HIS A 57 11.75 0.28 -5.62
C HIS A 57 13.01 0.86 -4.96
N GLY A 58 12.95 1.01 -3.63
CA GLY A 58 14.08 1.44 -2.81
C GLY A 58 14.42 2.91 -2.93
N THR A 59 13.42 3.74 -3.19
CA THR A 59 13.57 5.20 -3.29
C THR A 59 12.81 5.90 -2.17
N ASN A 60 13.15 7.16 -1.88
CA ASN A 60 12.45 7.96 -0.86
C ASN A 60 11.25 8.72 -1.43
N GLU A 61 11.40 9.27 -2.63
CA GLU A 61 10.51 10.30 -3.17
C GLU A 61 9.16 9.72 -3.62
N ILE A 62 9.14 8.53 -4.21
CA ILE A 62 7.90 7.92 -4.70
C ILE A 62 7.00 7.45 -3.55
N PRO A 63 7.51 6.72 -2.51
CA PRO A 63 6.72 6.45 -1.31
C PRO A 63 6.23 7.72 -0.60
N ALA A 64 7.02 8.80 -0.60
CA ALA A 64 6.58 10.08 -0.02
C ALA A 64 5.43 10.71 -0.82
N PHE A 65 5.51 10.73 -2.15
CA PHE A 65 4.39 11.14 -3.00
C PHE A 65 3.14 10.28 -2.74
N PHE A 66 3.33 8.97 -2.61
CA PHE A 66 2.24 8.02 -2.35
C PHE A 66 1.49 8.33 -1.05
N SER A 67 2.21 8.59 0.05
CA SER A 67 1.61 9.06 1.30
C SER A 67 0.88 10.41 1.15
N GLY A 68 1.45 11.33 0.36
CA GLY A 68 0.80 12.61 0.07
C GLY A 68 -0.48 12.47 -0.77
N LEU A 69 -0.52 11.51 -1.70
CA LEU A 69 -1.72 11.18 -2.46
C LEU A 69 -2.79 10.55 -1.57
N ALA A 70 -2.42 9.62 -0.69
CA ALA A 70 -3.33 9.05 0.31
C ALA A 70 -3.94 10.14 1.20
N CYS A 71 -3.11 11.07 1.69
CA CYS A 71 -3.55 12.24 2.45
C CYS A 71 -4.59 13.07 1.67
N SER A 72 -4.29 13.39 0.41
CA SER A 72 -5.17 14.21 -0.43
C SER A 72 -6.54 13.55 -0.61
N LEU A 73 -6.56 12.26 -0.94
CA LEU A 73 -7.80 11.50 -1.15
C LEU A 73 -8.64 11.40 0.13
N LEU A 74 -8.01 11.15 1.28
CA LEU A 74 -8.70 11.09 2.57
C LEU A 74 -9.26 12.46 2.99
N ARG A 75 -8.56 13.56 2.69
CA ARG A 75 -9.06 14.92 2.95
C ARG A 75 -10.26 15.31 2.09
N GLU A 76 -10.41 14.70 0.92
CA GLU A 76 -11.63 14.76 0.11
C GLU A 76 -12.74 13.80 0.57
N GLY A 77 -12.53 13.08 1.68
CA GLY A 77 -13.51 12.14 2.23
C GLY A 77 -13.61 10.83 1.47
N LYS A 78 -12.61 10.47 0.63
CA LYS A 78 -12.58 9.19 -0.08
C LYS A 78 -12.01 8.12 0.86
N PRO A 79 -12.79 7.11 1.31
CA PRO A 79 -12.25 6.04 2.14
C PRO A 79 -11.28 5.17 1.31
N LEU A 80 -10.17 4.77 1.92
CA LEU A 80 -9.06 4.13 1.21
C LEU A 80 -8.85 2.67 1.60
N ILE A 81 -8.52 1.87 0.60
CA ILE A 81 -7.79 0.61 0.77
C ILE A 81 -6.45 0.79 0.08
N VAL A 82 -5.39 0.82 0.87
CA VAL A 82 -4.01 0.92 0.40
C VAL A 82 -3.47 -0.47 0.15
N GLY A 83 -3.14 -0.77 -1.11
CA GLY A 83 -2.49 -2.01 -1.51
C GLY A 83 -0.99 -1.84 -1.64
N LEU A 84 -0.21 -2.65 -0.92
CA LEU A 84 1.24 -2.72 -1.05
C LEU A 84 1.63 -4.01 -1.77
N GLU A 85 2.62 -3.92 -2.64
CA GLU A 85 3.18 -5.07 -3.38
C GLU A 85 4.01 -5.97 -2.46
N VAL A 86 3.35 -6.58 -1.48
CA VAL A 86 3.91 -7.59 -0.60
C VAL A 86 2.98 -8.79 -0.57
N SER A 87 3.55 -9.97 -0.33
CA SER A 87 2.78 -11.22 -0.23
C SER A 87 1.62 -11.07 0.77
N THR A 88 0.45 -11.61 0.42
CA THR A 88 -0.70 -11.67 1.35
C THR A 88 -0.38 -12.42 2.64
N SER A 89 0.66 -13.27 2.67
CA SER A 89 1.14 -13.93 3.90
C SER A 89 1.72 -12.95 4.94
N LEU A 90 2.03 -11.71 4.56
CA LEU A 90 2.56 -10.66 5.45
C LEU A 90 1.46 -9.77 6.05
N GLN A 91 0.18 -10.08 5.82
CA GLN A 91 -0.93 -9.26 6.27
C GLN A 91 -0.96 -9.10 7.81
N GLU A 92 -0.57 -10.11 8.57
CA GLU A 92 -0.50 -10.01 10.03
C GLU A 92 0.56 -9.00 10.50
N ASN A 93 1.70 -8.90 9.80
CA ASN A 93 2.72 -7.89 10.12
C ASN A 93 2.20 -6.47 9.87
N LEU A 94 1.50 -6.27 8.74
CA LEU A 94 0.87 -5.00 8.41
C LEU A 94 -0.19 -4.61 9.46
N ASN A 95 -1.09 -5.54 9.79
CA ASN A 95 -2.14 -5.30 10.78
C ASN A 95 -1.54 -4.95 12.15
N ALA A 96 -0.58 -5.75 12.63
CA ALA A 96 0.05 -5.53 13.92
C ALA A 96 0.72 -4.16 14.03
N TYR A 97 1.37 -3.68 12.97
CA TYR A 97 1.96 -2.35 12.98
C TYR A 97 0.91 -1.24 12.90
N MET A 98 -0.08 -1.39 12.02
CA MET A 98 -1.16 -0.41 11.90
C MET A 98 -1.91 -0.26 13.23
N ASP A 99 -2.16 -1.36 13.95
CA ASP A 99 -2.90 -1.38 15.23
C ASP A 99 -2.05 -0.90 16.43
N SER A 100 -0.75 -0.68 16.23
CA SER A 100 0.16 -0.23 17.29
C SER A 100 0.14 1.29 17.53
N ASP A 101 0.86 1.70 18.58
CA ASP A 101 1.15 3.10 18.89
C ASP A 101 2.18 3.75 17.93
N GLY A 102 2.83 2.96 17.06
CA GLY A 102 3.88 3.42 16.14
C GLY A 102 5.16 3.86 16.83
N GLY A 103 5.29 3.59 18.14
CA GLY A 103 6.45 3.93 18.95
C GLY A 103 7.67 3.07 18.59
N GLU A 104 8.79 3.33 19.27
CA GLU A 104 10.06 2.64 19.04
C GLU A 104 9.92 1.11 19.10
N ALA A 105 9.21 0.60 20.11
CA ALA A 105 9.00 -0.84 20.26
C ALA A 105 8.19 -1.44 19.10
N ALA A 106 7.20 -0.71 18.57
CA ALA A 106 6.43 -1.16 17.41
C ALA A 106 7.26 -1.15 16.12
N ARG A 107 8.07 -0.09 15.91
CA ARG A 107 9.00 0.01 14.78
C ARG A 107 10.03 -1.12 14.81
N LYS A 108 10.62 -1.39 15.97
CA LYS A 108 11.56 -2.50 16.16
C LYS A 108 10.92 -3.84 15.85
N ARG A 109 9.72 -4.12 16.36
CA ARG A 109 8.99 -5.36 16.05
C ARG A 109 8.71 -5.51 14.56
N LEU A 110 8.35 -4.42 13.87
CA LEU A 110 8.14 -4.46 12.42
C LEU A 110 9.45 -4.74 11.68
N ALA A 111 10.55 -4.08 12.05
CA ALA A 111 11.87 -4.28 11.47
C ALA A 111 12.37 -5.73 11.64
N GLU A 112 12.12 -6.35 12.78
CA GLU A 112 12.52 -7.74 13.08
C GLU A 112 11.61 -8.79 12.44
N SER A 113 10.44 -8.38 11.95
CA SER A 113 9.44 -9.26 11.33
C SER A 113 9.82 -9.69 9.91
N ARG A 114 9.04 -10.62 9.34
CA ARG A 114 9.20 -11.03 7.92
C ARG A 114 9.07 -9.85 6.96
N PHE A 115 8.24 -8.86 7.26
CA PHE A 115 8.08 -7.66 6.44
C PHE A 115 9.33 -6.77 6.46
N GLY A 116 9.87 -6.49 7.65
CA GLY A 116 11.07 -5.65 7.80
C GLY A 116 12.35 -6.29 7.23
N LYS A 117 12.36 -7.62 7.12
CA LYS A 117 13.45 -8.41 6.55
C LYS A 117 13.37 -8.60 5.04
N LEU A 118 12.42 -7.97 4.35
CA LEU A 118 12.39 -7.98 2.88
C LEU A 118 13.59 -7.22 2.32
N GLU A 119 14.51 -7.95 1.67
CA GLU A 119 15.77 -7.42 1.15
C GLU A 119 15.59 -6.60 -0.15
N ASP A 120 14.48 -6.79 -0.86
CA ASP A 120 14.17 -6.17 -2.15
C ASP A 120 13.59 -4.74 -2.02
N SER A 121 13.97 -4.03 -0.96
CA SER A 121 13.57 -2.65 -0.61
C SER A 121 12.11 -2.41 -0.24
N LYS A 122 11.25 -3.44 -0.34
CA LYS A 122 9.87 -3.41 0.17
C LYS A 122 9.82 -3.30 1.71
N GLY A 123 10.89 -3.72 2.39
CA GLY A 123 11.14 -3.52 3.82
C GLY A 123 11.94 -2.25 4.16
N SER A 124 11.90 -1.21 3.32
CA SER A 124 12.73 0.00 3.49
C SER A 124 12.20 1.01 4.52
N LEU A 125 13.07 1.94 4.94
CA LEU A 125 12.69 3.09 5.78
C LEU A 125 11.61 3.96 5.13
N ALA A 126 11.61 4.13 3.81
CA ALA A 126 10.55 4.84 3.10
C ALA A 126 9.19 4.12 3.22
N MET A 127 9.18 2.79 3.14
CA MET A 127 7.95 2.00 3.37
C MET A 127 7.49 2.05 4.82
N LEU A 128 8.41 2.09 5.78
CA LEU A 128 8.06 2.38 7.18
C LEU A 128 7.37 3.75 7.31
N LYS A 129 7.89 4.80 6.66
CA LYS A 129 7.26 6.13 6.65
C LYS A 129 5.86 6.12 6.01
N VAL A 130 5.65 5.31 4.96
CA VAL A 130 4.31 5.10 4.38
C VAL A 130 3.36 4.51 5.41
N LEU A 131 3.75 3.42 6.05
CA LEU A 131 2.93 2.78 7.09
C LEU A 131 2.64 3.72 8.25
N GLU A 132 3.63 4.50 8.69
CA GLU A 132 3.47 5.50 9.75
C GLU A 132 2.48 6.59 9.39
N SER A 133 2.58 7.13 8.17
CA SER A 133 1.66 8.14 7.67
C SER A 133 0.22 7.62 7.66
N LEU A 134 -0.01 6.41 7.12
CA LEU A 134 -1.32 5.78 7.06
C LEU A 134 -1.86 5.43 8.45
N ARG A 135 -0.99 4.97 9.35
CA ARG A 135 -1.33 4.69 10.75
C ARG A 135 -1.79 5.96 11.46
N ASN A 136 -1.03 7.05 11.35
CA ASN A 136 -1.37 8.33 11.96
C ASN A 136 -2.70 8.87 11.41
N LEU A 137 -2.93 8.74 10.10
CA LEU A 137 -4.21 9.08 9.46
C LEU A 137 -5.37 8.27 10.05
N ARG A 138 -5.18 6.95 10.21
CA ARG A 138 -6.19 6.06 10.81
C ARG A 138 -6.50 6.43 12.26
N GLN A 139 -5.47 6.74 13.06
CA GLN A 139 -5.63 7.18 14.44
C GLN A 139 -6.33 8.56 14.54
N ALA A 140 -6.17 9.41 13.52
CA ALA A 140 -6.91 10.66 13.38
C ALA A 140 -8.35 10.49 12.87
N GLY A 141 -8.85 9.25 12.75
CA GLY A 141 -10.22 8.93 12.34
C GLY A 141 -10.42 8.76 10.84
N ALA A 142 -9.36 8.80 10.03
CA ALA A 142 -9.49 8.56 8.59
C ALA A 142 -9.87 7.09 8.31
N THR A 143 -10.77 6.88 7.35
CA THR A 143 -11.15 5.52 6.91
C THR A 143 -10.10 4.98 5.96
N VAL A 144 -9.08 4.32 6.49
CA VAL A 144 -7.98 3.72 5.72
C VAL A 144 -7.61 2.34 6.24
N ALA A 145 -7.49 1.38 5.32
CA ALA A 145 -6.96 0.04 5.57
C ALA A 145 -5.72 -0.21 4.71
N VAL A 146 -4.79 -1.05 5.20
CA VAL A 146 -3.57 -1.42 4.46
C VAL A 146 -3.57 -2.92 4.22
N THR A 147 -3.23 -3.33 3.00
CA THR A 147 -3.24 -4.74 2.62
C THR A 147 -2.10 -5.10 1.68
N GLY A 148 -1.54 -6.29 1.85
CA GLY A 148 -0.70 -6.91 0.82
C GLY A 148 -1.58 -7.44 -0.31
N PHE A 149 -1.18 -7.23 -1.57
CA PHE A 149 -1.87 -7.81 -2.71
C PHE A 149 -1.03 -8.83 -3.49
N GLY A 150 0.28 -8.89 -3.23
CA GLY A 150 1.18 -9.83 -3.90
C GLY A 150 0.79 -11.28 -3.65
N LEU A 151 1.08 -12.17 -4.60
CA LEU A 151 0.78 -13.59 -4.47
C LEU A 151 1.47 -14.19 -3.23
N SER A 152 0.77 -15.10 -2.55
CA SER A 152 1.31 -15.97 -1.51
C SER A 152 1.28 -17.39 -2.03
N TYR A 153 2.44 -17.95 -2.34
CA TYR A 153 2.55 -19.33 -2.84
C TYR A 153 2.19 -20.33 -1.74
N GLU A 154 2.41 -19.99 -0.47
CA GLU A 154 2.05 -20.81 0.69
C GLU A 154 0.54 -20.90 0.91
N ALA A 155 -0.21 -19.91 0.41
CA ALA A 155 -1.67 -19.89 0.51
C ALA A 155 -2.37 -20.54 -0.70
N MET A 156 -1.62 -21.04 -1.69
CA MET A 156 -2.21 -21.72 -2.85
C MET A 156 -2.69 -23.13 -2.46
N LEU A 157 -3.89 -23.49 -2.92
CA LEU A 157 -4.52 -24.78 -2.61
C LEU A 157 -3.76 -25.98 -3.22
N ALA A 158 -3.09 -25.77 -4.35
CA ALA A 158 -2.24 -26.77 -4.98
C ALA A 158 -0.79 -26.27 -4.95
N PRO A 159 0.17 -27.06 -4.45
CA PRO A 159 1.56 -26.67 -4.46
C PRO A 159 2.06 -26.64 -5.92
N LEU A 160 2.51 -25.47 -6.35
CA LEU A 160 3.24 -25.33 -7.61
C LEU A 160 4.64 -25.96 -7.47
N SER A 161 5.12 -26.59 -8.54
CA SER A 161 6.52 -26.96 -8.74
C SER A 161 7.44 -25.72 -8.68
N LYS A 162 8.74 -25.94 -8.57
CA LYS A 162 9.70 -24.83 -8.54
C LYS A 162 9.63 -24.01 -9.83
N GLU A 163 9.49 -24.69 -10.96
CA GLU A 163 9.41 -24.11 -12.30
C GLU A 163 8.15 -23.26 -12.47
N GLU A 164 6.99 -23.76 -12.01
CA GLU A 164 5.74 -23.02 -12.02
C GLU A 164 5.79 -21.78 -11.11
N ARG A 165 6.45 -21.85 -9.95
CA ARG A 165 6.65 -20.68 -9.06
C ARG A 165 7.61 -19.64 -9.64
N MET A 166 8.51 -20.07 -10.53
CA MET A 166 9.46 -19.18 -11.18
C MET A 166 8.86 -18.48 -12.41
N TRP A 167 7.68 -18.90 -12.88
CA TRP A 167 6.98 -18.19 -13.96
C TRP A 167 6.44 -16.84 -13.44
N PRO A 168 6.91 -15.68 -13.97
CA PRO A 168 6.50 -14.37 -13.47
C PRO A 168 4.99 -14.12 -13.55
N GLY A 169 4.30 -14.76 -14.51
CA GLY A 169 2.88 -14.52 -14.75
C GLY A 169 1.95 -14.94 -13.61
N GLU A 170 2.30 -15.92 -12.77
CA GLU A 170 1.48 -16.27 -11.60
C GLU A 170 1.42 -15.11 -10.61
N PHE A 171 2.56 -14.45 -10.37
CA PHE A 171 2.61 -13.29 -9.50
C PHE A 171 1.75 -12.15 -10.03
N GLU A 172 1.84 -11.84 -11.32
CA GLU A 172 1.07 -10.78 -11.99
C GLU A 172 -0.44 -11.06 -11.92
N LEU A 173 -0.84 -12.28 -12.29
CA LEU A 173 -2.22 -12.74 -12.31
C LEU A 173 -2.83 -12.78 -10.89
N GLY A 174 -2.10 -13.35 -9.94
CA GLY A 174 -2.52 -13.41 -8.53
C GLY A 174 -2.70 -12.03 -7.93
N SER A 175 -1.75 -11.12 -8.21
CA SER A 175 -1.79 -9.73 -7.77
C SER A 175 -2.99 -8.97 -8.36
N ALA A 176 -3.22 -9.08 -9.67
CA ALA A 176 -4.36 -8.47 -10.33
C ALA A 176 -5.69 -8.98 -9.76
N ARG A 177 -5.82 -10.30 -9.53
CA ARG A 177 -7.01 -10.92 -8.92
C ARG A 177 -7.26 -10.43 -7.49
N ASN A 178 -6.21 -10.25 -6.69
CA ASN A 178 -6.32 -9.73 -5.33
C ASN A 178 -6.82 -8.29 -5.28
N ILE A 179 -6.35 -7.44 -6.21
CA ILE A 179 -6.82 -6.07 -6.39
C ILE A 179 -8.27 -6.06 -6.89
N GLU A 180 -8.58 -6.85 -7.92
CA GLU A 180 -9.93 -7.00 -8.48
C GLU A 180 -10.94 -7.40 -7.40
N THR A 181 -10.62 -8.41 -6.59
CA THR A 181 -11.51 -8.90 -5.53
C THR A 181 -11.86 -7.79 -4.55
N ARG A 182 -10.85 -7.07 -4.05
CA ARG A 182 -11.05 -5.92 -3.15
C ARG A 182 -11.87 -4.82 -3.83
N ALA A 183 -11.58 -4.53 -5.09
CA ALA A 183 -12.31 -3.55 -5.87
C ALA A 183 -13.80 -3.92 -6.03
N ARG A 184 -14.14 -5.20 -6.14
CA ARG A 184 -15.54 -5.67 -6.27
C ARG A 184 -16.27 -5.71 -4.93
N VAL A 185 -15.58 -6.06 -3.84
CA VAL A 185 -16.15 -6.12 -2.48
C VAL A 185 -16.34 -4.72 -1.91
N TYR A 186 -15.32 -3.87 -1.98
CA TYR A 186 -15.29 -2.56 -1.33
C TYR A 186 -15.64 -1.44 -2.30
N LYS A 187 -16.84 -1.50 -2.91
CA LYS A 187 -17.28 -0.59 -3.99
C LYS A 187 -17.26 0.90 -3.65
N LYS A 188 -17.33 1.25 -2.37
CA LYS A 188 -17.28 2.63 -1.87
C LYS A 188 -15.86 3.14 -1.58
N HIS A 189 -14.86 2.27 -1.63
CA HIS A 189 -13.47 2.62 -1.33
C HIS A 189 -12.71 2.93 -2.62
N THR A 190 -11.81 3.90 -2.52
CA THR A 190 -10.74 4.09 -3.50
C THR A 190 -9.62 3.11 -3.15
N LEU A 191 -9.15 2.35 -4.14
CA LEU A 191 -7.99 1.48 -3.99
C LEU A 191 -6.77 2.27 -4.46
N LEU A 192 -5.81 2.47 -3.56
CA LEU A 192 -4.56 3.15 -3.85
C LEU A 192 -3.43 2.12 -3.76
N ILE A 193 -2.86 1.74 -4.89
CA ILE A 193 -1.94 0.61 -5.06
C ILE A 193 -0.53 1.14 -5.31
N LEU A 194 0.45 0.68 -4.54
CA LEU A 194 1.88 0.93 -4.77
C LEU A 194 2.54 -0.36 -5.24
N THR A 195 3.22 -0.29 -6.38
CA THR A 195 3.89 -1.45 -7.00
C THR A 195 5.04 -1.00 -7.89
N GLY A 196 6.00 -1.87 -8.17
CA GLY A 196 7.06 -1.64 -9.14
C GLY A 196 6.50 -1.26 -10.50
N LEU A 197 7.15 -0.30 -11.17
CA LEU A 197 6.68 0.26 -12.44
C LEU A 197 6.44 -0.79 -13.52
N LEU A 198 7.25 -1.86 -13.58
CA LEU A 198 7.07 -2.95 -14.54
C LEU A 198 5.77 -3.74 -14.31
N HIS A 199 5.32 -3.87 -13.06
CA HIS A 199 4.04 -4.51 -12.72
C HIS A 199 2.85 -3.57 -13.00
N ALA A 200 3.04 -2.26 -12.82
CA ALA A 200 2.02 -1.25 -13.08
C ALA A 200 1.68 -1.08 -14.58
N GLY A 201 2.57 -1.54 -15.46
CA GLY A 201 2.50 -1.38 -16.91
C GLY A 201 1.15 -1.80 -17.48
N ARG A 202 0.64 -1.02 -18.43
CA ARG A 202 -0.68 -1.21 -19.05
C ARG A 202 -0.63 -1.89 -20.41
N ILE A 203 0.55 -2.12 -20.95
CA ILE A 203 0.73 -2.84 -22.21
C ILE A 203 1.40 -4.18 -21.94
N LYS A 204 1.13 -5.14 -22.82
CA LYS A 204 1.84 -6.42 -22.84
C LYS A 204 3.29 -6.19 -23.30
N GLY A 205 4.22 -6.89 -22.67
CA GLY A 205 5.62 -6.97 -23.04
C GLY A 205 6.56 -6.08 -22.22
N LEU A 206 7.80 -6.55 -22.13
CA LEU A 206 8.97 -5.85 -21.62
C LEU A 206 10.08 -5.87 -22.69
N PRO A 207 11.08 -4.97 -22.65
CA PRO A 207 12.15 -4.95 -23.64
C PRO A 207 12.92 -6.28 -23.79
N TRP A 208 12.97 -7.09 -22.73
CA TRP A 208 13.63 -8.40 -22.70
C TRP A 208 12.65 -9.59 -22.69
N ASP A 209 11.35 -9.35 -22.58
CA ASP A 209 10.32 -10.39 -22.57
C ASP A 209 9.02 -9.84 -23.20
N PRO A 210 8.86 -9.94 -24.53
CA PRO A 210 7.68 -9.43 -25.23
C PRO A 210 6.37 -10.09 -24.83
N GLU A 211 6.43 -11.30 -24.24
CA GLU A 211 5.25 -12.05 -23.84
C GLU A 211 4.84 -11.81 -22.38
N HIS A 212 5.65 -11.07 -21.61
CA HIS A 212 5.31 -10.73 -20.22
C HIS A 212 3.99 -9.96 -20.15
N GLU A 213 3.11 -10.36 -19.24
CA GLU A 213 1.82 -9.71 -19.01
C GLU A 213 1.83 -9.04 -17.63
N PRO A 214 2.15 -7.73 -17.56
CA PRO A 214 2.13 -7.00 -16.30
C PRO A 214 0.79 -7.09 -15.56
N MET A 215 0.82 -6.99 -14.24
CA MET A 215 -0.37 -6.90 -13.39
C MET A 215 -1.34 -5.81 -13.88
N GLY A 216 -0.82 -4.64 -14.27
CA GLY A 216 -1.62 -3.55 -14.84
C GLY A 216 -2.32 -3.96 -16.14
N TYR A 217 -1.61 -4.58 -17.09
CA TYR A 217 -2.17 -5.09 -18.33
C TYR A 217 -3.29 -6.12 -18.08
N ILE A 218 -3.11 -7.03 -17.13
CA ILE A 218 -4.13 -8.02 -16.74
C ILE A 218 -5.32 -7.32 -16.07
N LEU A 219 -5.07 -6.34 -15.18
CA LEU A 219 -6.09 -5.65 -14.41
C LEU A 219 -7.01 -4.80 -15.29
N GLN A 220 -6.46 -4.05 -16.27
CA GLN A 220 -7.26 -3.16 -17.12
C GLN A 220 -8.28 -3.89 -17.99
N GLN A 221 -8.03 -5.15 -18.33
CA GLN A 221 -8.98 -5.97 -19.09
C GLN A 221 -10.25 -6.30 -18.27
N ARG A 222 -10.20 -6.09 -16.95
CA ARG A 222 -11.27 -6.46 -16.01
C ARG A 222 -11.90 -5.25 -15.34
N LEU A 223 -11.09 -4.24 -15.01
CA LEU A 223 -11.51 -3.03 -14.31
C LEU A 223 -10.69 -1.82 -14.78
N PRO A 224 -11.30 -0.65 -15.01
CA PRO A 224 -10.55 0.56 -15.28
C PRO A 224 -9.76 0.99 -14.03
N PHE A 225 -8.53 1.44 -14.25
CA PHE A 225 -7.70 2.06 -13.23
C PHE A 225 -6.92 3.24 -13.81
N TYR A 226 -6.49 4.13 -12.92
CA TYR A 226 -5.67 5.29 -13.24
C TYR A 226 -4.21 4.99 -12.88
N SER A 227 -3.30 4.99 -13.85
CA SER A 227 -1.87 4.77 -13.63
C SER A 227 -1.10 6.07 -13.43
N ILE A 228 -0.19 6.05 -12.46
CA ILE A 228 0.76 7.12 -12.19
C ILE A 228 2.16 6.53 -12.24
N ALA A 229 3.04 7.13 -13.03
CA ALA A 229 4.46 6.81 -13.08
C ALA A 229 5.30 8.08 -12.88
N PHE A 230 6.60 7.91 -12.77
CA PHE A 230 7.53 8.98 -12.42
C PHE A 230 8.65 9.08 -13.43
N ALA A 231 9.07 10.31 -13.71
CA ALA A 231 10.32 10.61 -14.35
C ALA A 231 11.15 11.53 -13.45
N PHE A 232 12.47 11.44 -13.54
CA PHE A 232 13.41 12.15 -12.69
C PHE A 232 14.67 12.51 -13.49
N PRO A 233 15.41 13.55 -13.09
CA PRO A 233 16.64 13.93 -13.76
C PRO A 233 17.70 12.82 -13.66
N PRO A 234 18.66 12.76 -14.60
CA PRO A 234 19.83 11.89 -14.45
C PRO A 234 20.58 12.16 -13.15
N GLY A 235 21.21 11.13 -12.58
CA GLY A 235 22.09 11.28 -11.41
C GLY A 235 21.42 11.05 -10.05
N GLY A 236 20.44 10.15 -9.96
CA GLY A 236 19.85 9.70 -8.70
C GLY A 236 20.33 8.33 -8.24
N SER A 237 19.74 7.85 -7.15
CA SER A 237 20.05 6.54 -6.57
C SER A 237 18.82 5.81 -6.06
N PHE A 238 18.92 4.49 -5.98
CA PHE A 238 17.92 3.61 -5.37
C PHE A 238 18.62 2.53 -4.55
N TRP A 239 17.96 1.99 -3.52
CA TRP A 239 18.45 0.82 -2.81
C TRP A 239 17.99 -0.45 -3.51
N GLY A 240 18.89 -1.41 -3.69
CA GLY A 240 18.52 -2.72 -4.20
C GLY A 240 19.54 -3.79 -3.85
N CYS A 241 19.31 -4.99 -4.34
CA CYS A 241 20.24 -6.11 -4.27
C CYS A 241 20.52 -6.62 -5.69
N LYS A 242 21.80 -6.70 -6.06
CA LYS A 242 22.25 -7.23 -7.35
C LYS A 242 23.10 -8.47 -7.11
N ARG A 243 23.06 -9.44 -8.04
CA ARG A 243 24.01 -10.56 -8.02
C ARG A 243 25.44 -10.01 -8.17
N ALA A 244 26.36 -10.49 -7.34
CA ALA A 244 27.75 -10.06 -7.39
C ALA A 244 28.40 -10.55 -8.71
N PRO A 245 29.25 -9.75 -9.37
CA PRO A 245 30.04 -10.24 -10.48
C PRO A 245 30.97 -11.35 -9.99
N GLY A 246 31.02 -12.46 -10.73
CA GLY A 246 31.97 -13.54 -10.48
C GLY A 246 33.39 -13.13 -10.85
N SER A 247 34.37 -13.83 -10.30
CA SER A 247 35.78 -13.67 -10.68
C SER A 247 36.05 -14.32 -12.04
N GLY A 248 36.55 -13.56 -13.02
CA GLY A 248 36.98 -14.07 -14.33
C GLY A 248 36.94 -13.01 -15.45
N ASP A 249 37.55 -13.32 -16.60
CA ASP A 249 37.63 -12.43 -17.78
C ASP A 249 36.25 -12.16 -18.43
N VAL A 250 35.27 -13.04 -18.14
CA VAL A 250 33.84 -12.83 -18.43
C VAL A 250 33.08 -13.08 -17.12
N PRO A 251 32.79 -12.03 -16.33
CA PRO A 251 32.17 -12.20 -15.01
C PRO A 251 30.79 -12.84 -15.11
N GLN A 252 30.68 -14.13 -14.81
CA GLN A 252 29.38 -14.77 -14.59
C GLN A 252 28.81 -14.26 -13.26
N LEU A 253 27.52 -13.92 -13.21
CA LEU A 253 26.88 -13.50 -11.96
C LEU A 253 26.89 -14.64 -10.93
N THR A 254 27.34 -14.37 -9.72
CA THR A 254 27.29 -15.33 -8.61
C THR A 254 25.90 -15.35 -7.96
N ASP A 255 25.60 -16.40 -7.18
CA ASP A 255 24.38 -16.46 -6.34
C ASP A 255 24.42 -15.50 -5.14
N LYS A 256 25.58 -14.90 -4.85
CA LYS A 256 25.71 -13.92 -3.77
C LYS A 256 25.03 -12.61 -4.18
N LEU A 257 24.06 -12.17 -3.39
CA LEU A 257 23.50 -10.83 -3.51
C LEU A 257 24.39 -9.82 -2.79
N VAL A 258 24.69 -8.72 -3.46
CA VAL A 258 25.27 -7.51 -2.88
C VAL A 258 24.14 -6.51 -2.82
N CYS A 259 23.86 -6.00 -1.62
CA CYS A 259 22.83 -5.00 -1.39
C CYS A 259 23.47 -3.66 -1.07
N GLY A 260 22.89 -2.58 -1.58
CA GLY A 260 23.41 -1.24 -1.38
C GLY A 260 22.64 -0.19 -2.15
N ALA A 261 23.08 1.06 -2.00
CA ALA A 261 22.66 2.13 -2.87
C ALA A 261 23.33 1.99 -4.24
N TYR A 262 22.53 2.00 -5.29
CA TYR A 262 22.96 1.97 -6.68
C TYR A 262 22.54 3.24 -7.38
N GLU A 263 23.39 3.72 -8.29
CA GLU A 263 23.02 4.80 -9.19
C GLU A 263 21.90 4.34 -10.14
N THR A 264 20.97 5.25 -10.39
CA THR A 264 20.01 5.10 -11.47
C THR A 264 20.74 5.21 -12.82
N LEU A 265 20.59 4.21 -13.69
CA LEU A 265 21.23 4.21 -14.99
C LEU A 265 20.35 4.95 -16.01
N GLY A 266 20.87 6.00 -16.65
CA GLY A 266 20.22 6.70 -17.76
C GLY A 266 19.15 7.73 -17.36
N GLN A 267 18.22 8.02 -18.27
CA GLN A 267 17.06 8.86 -17.99
C GLN A 267 16.06 8.08 -17.13
N GLY A 268 15.55 8.70 -16.06
CA GLY A 268 14.67 8.11 -15.06
C GLY A 268 13.25 7.76 -15.51
N LYS A 269 13.05 7.47 -16.80
CA LYS A 269 11.76 7.14 -17.39
C LYS A 269 11.85 5.72 -17.96
N ILE A 270 11.16 4.76 -17.35
CA ILE A 270 10.88 3.48 -18.00
C ILE A 270 9.53 3.65 -18.69
N ASP A 271 9.54 3.96 -19.99
CA ASP A 271 8.31 4.17 -20.74
C ASP A 271 7.53 2.85 -20.85
N ASP A 272 6.37 2.79 -20.20
CA ASP A 272 5.42 1.68 -20.27
C ASP A 272 4.29 1.96 -21.29
N GLY A 273 4.43 3.02 -22.10
CA GLY A 273 3.63 3.32 -23.29
C GLY A 273 2.18 3.75 -23.07
N ASP A 274 1.60 3.56 -21.88
CA ASP A 274 0.17 3.86 -21.62
C ASP A 274 -0.12 4.37 -20.20
N THR A 275 0.88 4.97 -19.52
CA THR A 275 0.64 5.62 -18.23
C THR A 275 -0.28 6.86 -18.36
N ASN A 276 -1.31 6.98 -17.51
CA ASN A 276 -2.23 8.12 -17.53
C ASN A 276 -1.57 9.42 -17.06
N LYS A 277 -0.72 9.37 -16.02
CA LYS A 277 0.00 10.54 -15.52
C LYS A 277 1.46 10.25 -15.23
N TRP A 278 2.33 11.06 -15.83
CA TRP A 278 3.72 11.18 -15.43
C TRP A 278 3.90 12.30 -14.43
N ILE A 279 4.62 12.00 -13.36
CA ILE A 279 5.02 12.94 -12.32
C ILE A 279 6.52 13.19 -12.45
N MET A 280 6.90 14.45 -12.59
CA MET A 280 8.31 14.85 -12.66
C MET A 280 8.83 15.10 -11.25
N LEU A 281 9.77 14.28 -10.81
CA LEU A 281 10.46 14.45 -9.53
C LEU A 281 11.72 15.29 -9.72
N ASP A 282 12.03 16.15 -8.75
CA ASP A 282 13.24 16.97 -8.77
C ASP A 282 14.52 16.15 -8.51
N ARG A 283 14.38 15.00 -7.85
CA ARG A 283 15.47 14.08 -7.52
C ARG A 283 14.93 12.68 -7.22
N ILE A 284 15.83 11.71 -7.15
CA ILE A 284 15.53 10.38 -6.62
C ILE A 284 16.69 9.85 -5.79
N THR A 285 16.41 9.38 -4.58
CA THR A 285 17.41 8.99 -3.59
C THR A 285 17.10 7.64 -2.96
N ALA A 286 18.16 6.87 -2.67
CA ALA A 286 18.04 5.53 -2.11
C ALA A 286 17.44 5.54 -0.70
N SER A 287 16.50 4.63 -0.46
CA SER A 287 15.95 4.32 0.87
C SER A 287 16.46 2.96 1.34
N PRO A 288 17.35 2.88 2.34
CA PRO A 288 17.83 1.61 2.84
C PRO A 288 16.76 0.81 3.60
N PRO A 289 17.00 -0.49 3.88
CA PRO A 289 16.18 -1.33 4.75
C PRO A 289 15.97 -0.69 6.12
N MET A 290 14.82 -0.95 6.74
CA MET A 290 14.53 -0.41 8.08
C MET A 290 15.30 -1.09 9.22
N GLY A 291 16.00 -2.19 8.94
CA GLY A 291 16.72 -3.02 9.91
C GLY A 291 18.24 -3.06 9.70
N LEU A 292 18.88 -1.90 9.47
CA LEU A 292 20.35 -1.75 9.49
C LEU A 292 20.83 -1.17 10.82
#